data_AF-A0A1I1WPL0-F1
#
_entry.id   AF-A0A1I1WPL0-F1
#
_cell.length_a   1.000
_cell.length_b   1.000
_cell.length_c   1.000
_cell.angle_alpha   90.00
_cell.angle_beta   90.00
_cell.angle_gamma   90.00
#
_symmetry.space_group_name_H-M   'P 1'
#
loop_
_entity.id
_entity.type
_entity.pdbx_description
1 polymer ?
#
loop_
_entity_poly.entity_id
_entity_poly.type
_entity_poly.pdbx_seq_one_letter_code
_entity_poly.pdbx_strand_id
1 'polypeptide(L)' 'MARRPEVFVRSLSMEEGRKVQRISRTAKDPVKLRRAIVVLMSAQGQSVPDITSLMQVSDDYVRDVIHAFNERGFDALDPK' A
#
# COMPACT_ATOMS: atom_id res chain seq x y z
N MET A 1 4.59 -22.44 11.66
CA MET A 1 3.71 -21.25 11.66
C MET A 1 2.74 -21.39 10.50
N ALA A 2 1.43 -21.28 10.73
CA ALA A 2 0.46 -21.24 9.63
C ALA A 2 0.67 -19.93 8.85
N ARG A 3 0.81 -20.01 7.51
CA ARG A 3 0.87 -18.82 6.64
C ARG A 3 -0.44 -18.06 6.85
N ARG A 4 -0.36 -16.85 7.43
CA ARG A 4 -1.52 -15.95 7.54
C ARG A 4 -2.08 -15.72 6.12
N PRO A 5 -3.40 -15.60 5.93
CA PRO A 5 -3.97 -15.27 4.63
C PRO A 5 -3.26 -14.07 4.02
N GLU A 6 -2.95 -14.17 2.73
CA GLU A 6 -2.40 -13.04 1.98
C GLU A 6 -3.48 -11.99 1.81
N VAL A 7 -3.13 -10.73 2.06
CA VAL A 7 -4.02 -9.59 1.87
C VAL A 7 -3.44 -8.72 0.76
N PHE A 8 -4.30 -8.29 -0.14
CA PHE A 8 -3.96 -7.42 -1.25
C PHE A 8 -4.90 -6.22 -1.26
N VAL A 9 -4.44 -5.14 -1.90
CA VAL A 9 -5.34 -4.04 -2.23
C VAL A 9 -6.42 -4.52 -3.19
N ARG A 10 -7.63 -3.97 -3.06
CA ARG A 10 -8.72 -4.18 -4.03
C ARG A 10 -8.24 -3.79 -5.43
N SER A 11 -8.90 -4.34 -6.44
CA SER A 11 -8.65 -3.94 -7.82
C SER A 11 -8.77 -2.43 -7.97
N LEU A 12 -7.76 -1.82 -8.58
CA LEU A 12 -7.71 -0.40 -8.90
C LEU A 12 -8.15 -0.20 -10.34
N SER A 13 -8.92 0.87 -10.59
CA SER A 13 -9.12 1.32 -11.97
C SER A 13 -7.80 1.84 -12.56
N MET A 14 -7.74 1.98 -13.88
CA MET A 14 -6.58 2.57 -14.56
C MET A 14 -6.27 3.99 -14.06
N GLU A 15 -7.31 4.77 -13.73
CA GLU A 15 -7.15 6.12 -13.19
C GLU A 15 -6.62 6.10 -11.77
N GLU A 16 -7.13 5.21 -10.93
CA GLU A 16 -6.66 5.02 -9.56
C GLU A 16 -5.20 4.57 -9.55
N GLY A 17 -4.84 3.59 -10.40
CA GLY A 17 -3.47 3.12 -10.54
C GLY A 17 -2.50 4.23 -10.95
N ARG A 18 -2.87 5.05 -11.94
CA ARG A 18 -2.09 6.24 -12.35
C ARG A 18 -1.95 7.25 -11.21
N LYS A 19 -3.02 7.46 -10.42
CA LYS A 19 -3.01 8.39 -9.29
C LYS A 19 -2.10 7.89 -8.17
N VAL A 20 -2.17 6.62 -7.80
CA VAL A 20 -1.26 6.00 -6.80
C VAL A 20 0.19 6.13 -7.27
N GLN A 21 0.48 5.79 -8.54
CA GLN A 21 1.83 5.88 -9.09
C GLN A 21 2.37 7.32 -9.11
N ARG A 22 1.51 8.32 -9.32
CA ARG A 22 1.91 9.72 -9.21
C ARG A 22 2.27 10.07 -7.76
N ILE A 23 1.40 9.73 -6.81
CA ILE A 23 1.61 10.02 -5.37
C ILE A 23 2.89 9.35 -4.87
N SER A 24 3.14 8.09 -5.26
CA SER A 24 4.35 7.35 -4.87
C SER A 24 5.65 7.95 -5.40
N ARG A 25 5.59 8.93 -6.31
CA ARG A 25 6.75 9.64 -6.87
C ARG A 25 6.85 11.10 -6.44
N THR A 26 5.73 11.73 -6.07
CA THR A 26 5.68 13.19 -5.84
C THR A 26 5.23 13.62 -4.45
N ALA A 27 4.75 12.70 -3.61
CA ALA A 27 4.32 13.04 -2.25
C ALA A 27 5.50 13.57 -1.43
N LYS A 28 5.33 14.77 -0.86
CA LYS A 28 6.32 15.40 0.03
C LYS A 28 6.22 14.87 1.46
N ASP A 29 5.03 14.49 1.88
CA ASP A 29 4.80 13.90 3.20
C ASP A 29 5.32 12.45 3.22
N PRO A 30 6.25 12.10 4.14
CA PRO A 30 6.84 10.77 4.18
C PRO A 30 5.84 9.64 4.47
N VAL A 31 4.78 9.92 5.25
CA VAL A 31 3.75 8.94 5.57
C VAL A 31 2.93 8.65 4.32
N LYS A 32 2.46 9.70 3.64
CA LYS A 32 1.71 9.59 2.39
C LYS A 32 2.52 8.89 1.30
N LEU A 33 3.80 9.22 1.18
CA LEU A 33 4.71 8.58 0.25
C LEU A 33 4.84 7.08 0.51
N ARG A 34 5.17 6.69 1.75
CA ARG A 34 5.33 5.26 2.12
C ARG A 34 4.04 4.47 1.92
N ARG A 35 2.90 5.02 2.35
CA ARG A 35 1.60 4.35 2.17
C ARG A 35 1.26 4.16 0.69
N ALA A 36 1.52 5.15 -0.16
CA ALA A 36 1.29 5.04 -1.59
C ALA A 36 2.18 3.98 -2.26
N ILE A 37 3.43 3.84 -1.81
CA ILE A 37 4.35 2.80 -2.31
C ILE A 37 3.83 1.41 -1.94
N VAL A 38 3.38 1.19 -0.69
CA VAL A 38 2.78 -0.09 -0.26
C VAL A 38 1.58 -0.46 -1.14
N VAL A 39 0.67 0.50 -1.37
CA VAL A 39 -0.52 0.29 -2.21
C VAL A 39 -0.12 -0.04 -3.66
N LEU A 40 0.87 0.66 -4.22
CA LEU A 40 1.36 0.40 -5.57
C LEU A 40 1.93 -1.01 -5.71
N MET A 41 2.80 -1.42 -4.79
CA MET A 41 3.42 -2.76 -4.82
C MET A 41 2.37 -3.86 -4.66
N SER A 42 1.43 -3.69 -3.74
CA SER A 42 0.33 -4.64 -3.55
C SER A 42 -0.57 -4.74 -4.79
N ALA A 43 -0.88 -3.60 -5.44
CA ALA A 43 -1.64 -3.59 -6.70
C ALA A 43 -0.91 -4.29 -7.86
N GLN A 44 0.42 -4.36 -7.79
CA GLN A 44 1.27 -5.08 -8.75
C GLN A 44 1.45 -6.56 -8.38
N GLY A 45 0.78 -7.04 -7.33
CA GLY A 45 0.82 -8.44 -6.91
C GLY A 45 2.02 -8.81 -6.02
N GLN A 46 2.75 -7.83 -5.48
CA GLN A 46 3.78 -8.11 -4.47
C GLN A 46 3.13 -8.56 -3.16
N SER A 47 3.64 -9.65 -2.58
CA SER A 47 3.12 -10.18 -1.33
C SER A 47 3.55 -9.31 -0.14
N VAL A 48 2.86 -9.45 1.00
CA VAL A 48 3.23 -8.72 2.23
C VAL A 48 4.70 -8.98 2.61
N PRO A 49 5.21 -10.24 2.64
CA PRO A 49 6.63 -10.50 2.89
C PRO A 49 7.61 -9.84 1.91
N ASP A 50 7.25 -9.76 0.62
CA ASP A 50 8.11 -9.10 -0.38
C ASP A 50 8.20 -7.60 -0.09
N ILE A 51 7.05 -6.97 0.20
CA ILE A 51 6.96 -5.55 0.51
C ILE A 51 7.73 -5.22 1.80
N THR A 52 7.59 -6.05 2.85
CA THR A 52 8.32 -5.83 4.11
C THR A 52 9.82 -5.94 3.92
N SER A 53 10.28 -6.92 3.13
CA SER A 53 11.70 -7.08 2.78
C SER A 53 12.24 -5.89 1.98
N LEU A 54 11.50 -5.41 0.98
CA LEU A 54 11.92 -4.30 0.12
C LEU A 54 11.92 -2.95 0.85
N MET A 55 10.91 -2.70 1.69
CA MET A 55 10.72 -1.41 2.35
C MET A 55 11.27 -1.34 3.77
N GLN A 56 11.71 -2.47 4.35
CA GLN A 56 12.20 -2.57 5.73
C GLN A 56 11.17 -2.05 6.75
N VAL A 57 9.93 -2.51 6.60
CA VAL A 57 8.78 -2.18 7.48
C VAL A 57 8.16 -3.46 8.05
N SER A 58 7.31 -3.33 9.07
CA SER A 58 6.63 -4.50 9.66
C SER A 58 5.48 -5.03 8.79
N ASP A 59 5.21 -6.34 8.90
CA ASP A 59 4.05 -6.99 8.30
C ASP A 59 2.73 -6.31 8.68
N ASP A 60 2.59 -5.96 9.96
CA ASP A 60 1.36 -5.33 10.47
C ASP A 60 1.16 -3.94 9.84
N TYR A 61 2.23 -3.15 9.65
CA TYR A 61 2.13 -1.88 8.95
C TYR A 61 1.63 -2.04 7.50
N VAL A 62 2.19 -3.00 6.76
CA VAL A 62 1.78 -3.26 5.38
C VAL A 62 0.31 -3.68 5.32
N ARG A 63 -0.12 -4.59 6.21
CA ARG A 63 -1.51 -5.05 6.31
C ARG A 63 -2.45 -3.90 6.66
N ASP A 64 -2.10 -3.07 7.64
CA ASP A 64 -2.91 -1.91 8.05
C ASP A 64 -3.11 -0.93 6.91
N VAL A 65 -2.07 -0.65 6.12
CA VAL A 65 -2.16 0.23 4.96
C VAL A 65 -3.08 -0.38 3.89
N ILE A 66 -2.95 -1.68 3.60
CA ILE A 66 -3.81 -2.37 2.63
C ILE A 66 -5.26 -2.35 3.09
N HIS A 67 -5.54 -2.69 4.35
CA HIS A 67 -6.88 -2.66 4.91
C HIS A 67 -7.48 -1.25 4.89
N ALA A 68 -6.72 -0.26 5.36
CA ALA A 68 -7.17 1.12 5.37
C ALA A 68 -7.48 1.65 3.96
N PHE A 69 -6.65 1.31 2.96
CA PHE A 69 -6.90 1.72 1.57
C PHE A 69 -8.12 1.00 0.98
N ASN A 70 -8.31 -0.28 1.30
CA ASN A 70 -9.50 -1.03 0.84
C ASN A 70 -10.80 -0.45 1.39
N GLU A 71 -10.76 0.05 2.63
CA GLU A 71 -11.91 0.66 3.29
C GLU A 71 -12.16 2.12 2.85
N ARG A 72 -11.12 2.95 2.81
CA ARG A 72 -11.24 4.41 2.66
C ARG A 72 -10.67 4.98 1.36
N GLY A 73 -10.03 4.14 0.54
CA GLY A 73 -9.37 4.57 -0.69
C GLY A 73 -8.22 5.55 -0.43
N PHE A 74 -8.13 6.62 -1.23
CA PHE A 74 -7.02 7.57 -1.17
C PHE A 74 -6.90 8.33 0.15
N ASP A 75 -8.00 8.49 0.88
CA ASP A 75 -8.01 9.15 2.20
C ASP A 75 -7.22 8.35 3.24
N ALA A 76 -6.97 7.07 3.00
CA ALA A 76 -6.08 6.26 3.83
C ALA A 76 -4.60 6.64 3.71
N LEU A 77 -4.21 7.32 2.62
CA LEU A 77 -2.82 7.70 2.38
C LEU A 77 -2.42 8.90 3.22
N ASP A 78 -3.37 9.75 3.60
CA ASP A 78 -3.06 10.96 4.36
C ASP A 78 -2.72 10.64 5.82
N PRO A 79 -1.72 11.32 6.40
CA PRO A 79 -1.47 11.26 7.84
C PRO A 79 -2.71 11.77 8.59
N LYS A 80 -2.94 11.21 9.79
CA LYS A 80 -3.98 11.71 10.69
C LYS A 80 -3.50 12.99 11.37
#